data_AF-A0A4Y2Q7U0-F1
#
_entry.id   AF-A0A4Y2Q7U0-F1
#
_cell.length_a   1.000
_cell.length_b   1.000
_cell.length_c   1.000
_cell.angle_alpha   90.00
_cell.angle_beta   90.00
_cell.angle_gamma   90.00
#
_symmetry.space_group_name_H-M   'P 1'
#
loop_
_entity.id
_entity.type
_entity.pdbx_description
1 polymer ?
#
loop_
_entity_poly.entity_id
_entity_poly.type
_entity_poly.pdbx_seq_one_letter_code
_entity_poly.pdbx_strand_id
1 'polypeptide(L)' 'MPDNIDRMVLSNDQQYLYDICLAIYSGEYYSDLALKKPDPVAQSRWITFAGRILRLYVVTEKPSDNLIILE' A
#
# COMPACT_ATOMS: atom_id res chain seq x y z
N MET A 1 4.49 -10.61 -3.10
CA MET A 1 4.45 -9.72 -1.91
C MET A 1 5.51 -10.23 -0.96
N PRO A 2 6.25 -9.38 -0.21
CA PRO A 2 7.19 -9.90 0.79
C PRO A 2 6.37 -10.64 1.86
N ASP A 3 6.63 -11.93 2.03
CA ASP A 3 5.79 -12.88 2.77
C ASP A 3 5.83 -12.69 4.31
N ASN A 4 6.19 -11.51 4.83
CA ASN A 4 6.36 -11.34 6.28
C ASN A 4 6.22 -9.89 6.78
N ILE A 5 5.30 -9.09 6.24
CA ILE A 5 4.91 -7.84 6.90
C ILE A 5 3.97 -8.20 8.05
N ASP A 6 4.44 -7.99 9.30
CA ASP A 6 3.57 -8.07 10.46
C ASP A 6 2.53 -6.93 10.38
N ARG A 7 1.30 -7.35 10.08
CA ARG A 7 0.15 -6.47 9.90
C ARG A 7 -0.16 -5.66 11.16
N MET A 8 0.20 -6.15 12.35
CA MET A 8 -0.11 -5.48 13.61
C MET A 8 0.73 -4.24 13.87
N VAL A 9 1.83 -4.05 13.11
CA VAL A 9 2.74 -2.90 13.27
C VAL A 9 2.37 -1.73 12.32
N LEU A 10 1.43 -1.95 11.40
CA LEU A 10 0.99 -0.94 10.44
C LEU A 10 -0.01 0.04 11.06
N SER A 11 0.06 1.31 10.69
CA SER A 11 -1.03 2.25 10.98
C SER A 11 -2.30 1.87 10.20
N ASN A 12 -3.46 2.40 10.61
CA ASN A 12 -4.73 2.16 9.91
C ASN A 12 -4.65 2.46 8.41
N ASP A 13 -4.00 3.55 8.03
CA ASP A 13 -3.86 3.96 6.62
C ASP A 13 -2.90 3.04 5.84
N GLN A 14 -1.79 2.64 6.47
CA GLN A 14 -0.85 1.68 5.88
C GLN A 14 -1.50 0.30 5.69
N GLN A 15 -2.28 -0.13 6.68
CA GLN A 15 -3.05 -1.38 6.62
C GLN A 15 -4.07 -1.33 5.48
N TYR A 16 -4.84 -0.24 5.40
CA TYR A 16 -5.84 -0.06 4.34
C TYR A 16 -5.22 -0.12 2.95
N LEU A 17 -4.08 0.54 2.76
CA LEU A 17 -3.37 0.51 1.48
C LEU A 17 -2.77 -0.87 1.17
N TYR A 18 -2.19 -1.54 2.16
CA TYR A 18 -1.67 -2.90 2.01
C TYR A 18 -2.76 -3.86 1.54
N ASP A 19 -3.93 -3.81 2.18
CA ASP A 19 -5.08 -4.65 1.83
C ASP A 19 -5.56 -4.38 0.38
N ILE A 20 -5.54 -3.11 -0.08
CA ILE A 20 -5.87 -2.75 -1.48
C ILE A 20 -4.84 -3.35 -2.45
N CYS A 21 -3.54 -3.17 -2.18
CA CYS A 21 -2.49 -3.70 -3.04
C CYS A 21 -2.53 -5.24 -3.08
N LEU A 22 -2.87 -5.89 -1.97
CA LEU A 22 -3.03 -7.33 -1.89
C LEU A 22 -4.21 -7.81 -2.75
N ALA A 23 -5.36 -7.15 -2.67
CA ALA A 23 -6.54 -7.45 -3.49
C ALA A 23 -6.25 -7.34 -4.99
N ILE A 24 -5.56 -6.29 -5.40
CA ILE A 24 -5.15 -6.08 -6.80
C ILE A 24 -4.18 -7.18 -7.24
N TYR A 25 -3.20 -7.51 -6.40
CA TYR A 25 -2.19 -8.54 -6.69
C TYR A 25 -2.80 -9.95 -6.78
N SER A 26 -3.72 -10.30 -5.88
CA SER A 26 -4.40 -11.60 -5.88
C SER A 26 -5.51 -11.70 -6.93
N GLY A 27 -6.01 -10.56 -7.41
CA GLY A 27 -7.19 -10.51 -8.29
C GLY A 27 -8.49 -10.81 -7.55
N GLU A 28 -8.46 -10.89 -6.21
CA GLU A 28 -9.63 -11.16 -5.39
C GLU A 28 -10.35 -9.87 -4.99
N TYR A 29 -11.69 -9.97 -4.94
CA TYR A 29 -12.53 -8.86 -4.52
C TYR A 29 -12.93 -9.02 -3.04
N TYR A 30 -12.58 -8.02 -2.22
CA TYR A 30 -12.93 -7.96 -0.80
C TYR A 30 -13.96 -6.85 -0.58
N SER A 31 -15.21 -7.23 -0.37
CA SER A 31 -16.36 -6.31 -0.21
C SER A 31 -16.30 -5.48 1.08
N ASP A 32 -15.74 -6.05 2.13
CA ASP A 32 -15.40 -5.40 3.40
C ASP A 32 -14.39 -4.27 3.20
N LEU A 33 -13.45 -4.43 2.27
CA LEU A 33 -12.46 -3.41 1.96
C LEU A 33 -13.06 -2.17 1.30
N ALA A 34 -14.09 -2.35 0.46
CA ALA A 34 -14.85 -1.25 -0.14
C ALA A 34 -15.63 -0.42 0.89
N LEU A 35 -15.93 -1.00 2.06
CA LEU A 35 -16.67 -0.35 3.15
C LEU A 35 -15.74 0.30 4.19
N LYS A 36 -14.46 -0.08 4.20
CA LYS A 36 -13.45 0.44 5.12
C LYS A 36 -13.15 1.89 4.74
N LYS A 37 -13.52 2.82 5.64
CA LYS A 37 -13.18 4.24 5.48
C LYS A 37 -11.75 4.44 5.97
N PRO A 38 -10.85 5.01 5.15
CA PRO A 38 -9.59 5.48 5.68
C PRO A 38 -9.85 6.55 6.75
N ASP A 39 -8.96 6.65 7.73
CA ASP A 39 -9.01 7.75 8.69
C ASP A 39 -8.92 9.10 7.94
N PRO A 40 -9.26 10.24 8.56
CA PRO A 40 -9.22 11.55 7.92
C PRO A 40 -7.78 11.96 7.55
N VAL A 41 -7.26 11.36 6.49
CA VAL A 41 -6.02 11.71 5.85
C VAL A 41 -6.33 12.72 4.78
N ALA A 42 -5.57 13.81 4.74
CA ALA A 42 -5.66 14.77 3.65
C ALA A 42 -5.55 14.04 2.30
N GLN A 43 -6.54 14.21 1.43
CA GLN A 43 -6.60 13.58 0.09
C GLN A 43 -5.31 13.74 -0.73
N SER A 44 -4.60 14.87 -0.54
CA SER A 44 -3.29 15.13 -1.13
C SER A 44 -2.19 14.14 -0.69
N ARG A 45 -2.21 13.71 0.57
CA ARG A 45 -1.28 12.70 1.09
C ARG A 45 -1.55 11.32 0.46
N TRP A 46 -2.83 10.94 0.32
CA TRP A 46 -3.23 9.71 -0.37
C TRP A 46 -2.74 9.66 -1.81
N ILE A 47 -2.98 10.73 -2.58
CA ILE A 47 -2.57 10.80 -4.00
C ILE A 47 -1.04 10.77 -4.13
N THR A 48 -0.33 11.52 -3.28
CA THR A 48 1.14 11.56 -3.31
C THR A 48 1.71 10.17 -2.99
N PHE A 49 1.15 9.50 -2.00
CA PHE A 49 1.63 8.19 -1.57
C PHE A 49 1.31 7.08 -2.59
N ALA A 50 0.08 7.05 -3.12
CA ALA A 50 -0.31 6.12 -4.19
C ALA A 50 0.54 6.33 -5.46
N GLY A 51 0.81 7.59 -5.83
CA GLY A 51 1.68 7.93 -6.95
C GLY A 51 3.12 7.43 -6.76
N ARG A 52 3.65 7.49 -5.53
CA ARG A 52 4.98 6.94 -5.20
C ARG A 52 5.02 5.42 -5.36
N ILE A 53 3.99 4.70 -4.94
CA ILE A 53 3.90 3.23 -5.06
C ILE A 53 3.72 2.78 -6.51
N LEU A 54 2.83 3.43 -7.27
CA LEU A 54 2.63 3.10 -8.69
C LEU A 54 3.91 3.37 -9.48
N ARG A 55 4.60 4.47 -9.18
CA ARG A 55 5.90 4.75 -9.77
C ARG A 55 6.88 3.62 -9.41
N LEU A 56 7.00 3.24 -8.13
CA LEU A 56 7.83 2.12 -7.67
C LEU A 56 7.61 0.83 -8.48
N TYR A 57 6.33 0.48 -8.72
CA TYR A 57 5.96 -0.73 -9.46
C TYR A 57 6.40 -0.67 -10.93
N VAL A 58 6.31 0.51 -11.56
CA VAL A 58 6.67 0.71 -12.96
C VAL A 58 8.19 0.75 -13.17
N VAL A 59 8.97 1.30 -12.23
CA VAL A 59 10.42 1.51 -12.44
C VAL A 59 11.32 0.35 -11.97
N THR A 60 10.79 -0.69 -11.33
CA THR A 60 11.64 -1.67 -10.64
C THR A 60 11.46 -3.11 -11.14
N GLU A 61 12.49 -3.64 -11.82
CA GLU A 61 12.52 -5.03 -12.32
C GLU A 61 12.90 -6.06 -11.23
N LYS A 62 13.75 -5.67 -10.25
CA LYS A 62 14.04 -6.37 -8.96
C LYS A 62 14.49 -5.36 -7.87
N PRO A 63 13.67 -5.07 -6.83
CA PRO A 63 13.96 -4.04 -5.81
C PRO A 63 15.00 -4.48 -4.77
N SER A 64 15.75 -3.53 -4.21
CA SER A 64 16.85 -3.75 -3.24
C SER A 64 16.56 -3.21 -1.82
N ASP A 65 17.38 -3.66 -0.86
CA ASP A 65 17.32 -3.42 0.61
C ASP A 65 17.31 -1.95 1.06
N ASN A 66 17.40 -0.99 0.14
CA ASN A 66 17.40 0.45 0.40
C ASN A 66 16.39 1.25 -0.47
N LEU A 67 15.41 0.63 -1.14
CA LEU A 67 14.14 1.31 -1.51
C LEU A 67 13.28 1.67 -0.28
N ILE A 68 13.98 1.85 0.83
CA ILE A 68 13.71 1.59 2.25
C ILE A 68 14.12 2.82 3.08
N ILE A 69 14.69 3.86 2.46
CA ILE A 69 14.81 5.21 3.02
C ILE A 69 14.25 6.19 1.99
N LEU A 70 13.00 6.61 2.14
CA LEU A 70 12.38 7.64 1.31
C LEU A 70 12.39 8.97 2.09
N GLU A 71 13.14 9.97 1.61
CA GLU A 71 13.02 11.39 2.02
C GLU A 71 11.72 12.03 1.48
#